data_AF-A0A3C1PKX2-F1
#
_entry.id   AF-A0A3C1PKX2-F1
#
_cell.length_a   1.000
_cell.length_b   1.000
_cell.length_c   1.000
_cell.angle_alpha   90.00
_cell.angle_beta   90.00
_cell.angle_gamma   90.00
#
_symmetry.space_group_name_H-M   'P 1'
#
loop_
_entity.id
_entity.type
_entity.pdbx_description
1 polymer ?
#
loop_
_entity_poly.entity_id
_entity_poly.type
_entity_poly.pdbx_seq_one_letter_code
_entity_poly.pdbx_strand_id
1 'polypeptide(L)' 'GKKVGFKPAGGIANTPVALQYASVVKSILGNDWLNNHLFRIGASSLANSVLNDVLQIENPGFAEIKYF' A
#
# COMPACT_ATOMS: atom_id res chain seq x y z
N GLY A 1 -11.32 -22.59 -8.40
CA GLY A 1 -9.89 -22.48 -8.81
C GLY A 1 -9.01 -22.25 -7.60
N LYS A 2 -7.70 -22.41 -7.73
CA LYS A 2 -6.72 -22.13 -6.66
C LYS A 2 -6.51 -20.63 -6.49
N LYS A 3 -6.48 -20.11 -5.25
CA LYS A 3 -6.14 -18.71 -4.98
C LYS A 3 -4.63 -18.50 -5.21
N VAL A 4 -4.27 -17.50 -6.00
CA VAL A 4 -2.88 -17.12 -6.32
C VAL A 4 -2.69 -15.65 -5.99
N GLY A 5 -1.62 -15.33 -5.27
CA GLY A 5 -1.36 -13.96 -4.82
C GLY A 5 -0.92 -13.03 -5.95
N PHE A 6 -1.16 -11.73 -5.74
CA PHE A 6 -0.74 -10.65 -6.63
C PHE A 6 0.29 -9.75 -5.93
N LYS A 7 1.38 -9.41 -6.63
CA LYS A 7 2.42 -8.53 -6.10
C LYS A 7 2.85 -7.50 -7.15
N PRO A 8 2.21 -6.31 -7.21
CA PRO A 8 2.68 -5.24 -8.07
C PRO A 8 4.02 -4.69 -7.53
N ALA A 9 4.92 -4.33 -8.43
CA ALA A 9 6.24 -3.81 -8.08
C ALA A 9 6.73 -2.81 -9.13
N GLY A 10 7.62 -1.91 -8.72
CA GLY A 10 8.24 -0.90 -9.58
C GLY A 10 7.53 0.46 -9.50
N GLY A 11 8.24 1.48 -9.01
CA GLY A 11 7.76 2.87 -9.02
C GLY A 11 6.60 3.22 -8.07
N ILE A 12 6.13 2.27 -7.26
CA ILE A 12 5.06 2.51 -6.27
C ILE A 12 5.69 3.24 -5.07
N ALA A 13 5.65 4.57 -5.10
CA ALA A 13 6.40 5.41 -4.15
C ALA A 13 5.53 6.25 -3.21
N ASN A 14 4.22 6.33 -3.45
CA ASN A 14 3.30 7.14 -2.64
C ASN A 14 1.98 6.42 -2.34
N THR A 15 1.30 6.87 -1.28
CA THR A 15 0.06 6.25 -0.78
C THR A 15 -1.07 6.23 -1.80
N PRO A 16 -1.34 7.29 -2.59
CA PRO A 16 -2.40 7.25 -3.60
C PRO A 16 -2.22 6.12 -4.63
N VAL A 17 -1.00 5.91 -5.14
CA VAL A 17 -0.72 4.83 -6.09
C VAL A 17 -0.86 3.45 -5.43
N ALA A 18 -0.43 3.30 -4.17
CA ALA A 18 -0.62 2.05 -3.43
C ALA A 18 -2.11 1.72 -3.24
N LEU A 19 -2.94 2.73 -2.93
CA LEU A 19 -4.39 2.58 -2.80
C LEU A 19 -5.07 2.23 -4.13
N GLN A 20 -4.57 2.74 -5.27
CA GLN A 20 -5.08 2.34 -6.58
C GLN A 20 -4.92 0.83 -6.82
N TYR A 21 -3.75 0.26 -6.51
CA TYR A 21 -3.56 -1.19 -6.61
C TYR A 21 -4.46 -1.98 -5.66
N ALA A 22 -4.61 -1.52 -4.41
CA ALA A 22 -5.53 -2.15 -3.46
C ALA A 22 -6.98 -2.10 -3.96
N SER A 23 -7.40 -0.98 -4.58
CA SER A 23 -8.72 -0.81 -5.17
C SER A 23 -8.96 -1.74 -6.35
N VAL A 24 -7.98 -1.89 -7.25
CA VAL A 24 -8.04 -2.85 -8.36
C VAL A 24 -8.18 -4.27 -7.84
N VAL A 25 -7.35 -4.66 -6.85
CA VAL A 25 -7.43 -6.00 -6.24
C VAL A 25 -8.79 -6.23 -5.59
N LYS A 26 -9.29 -5.27 -4.82
CA LYS A 26 -10.61 -5.36 -4.18
C LYS A 26 -11.72 -5.54 -5.22
N SER A 27 -11.69 -4.73 -6.28
CA SER A 27 -12.74 -4.66 -7.30
C SER A 27 -12.76 -5.90 -8.19
N ILE A 28 -11.59 -6.47 -8.51
CA ILE A 28 -11.47 -7.60 -9.45
C ILE A 28 -11.41 -8.95 -8.74
N LEU A 29 -10.67 -9.05 -7.63
CA LEU A 29 -10.38 -10.31 -6.93
C LEU A 29 -11.18 -10.46 -5.62
N GLY A 30 -11.76 -9.37 -5.11
CA GLY A 30 -12.54 -9.35 -3.89
C GLY A 30 -11.72 -9.16 -2.61
N ASN A 31 -12.42 -8.97 -1.49
CA ASN A 31 -11.81 -8.74 -0.17
C ASN A 31 -10.91 -9.90 0.28
N ASP A 32 -11.21 -11.13 -0.16
CA ASP A 32 -10.43 -12.33 0.14
C ASP A 32 -8.96 -12.23 -0.28
N TRP A 33 -8.63 -11.38 -1.24
CA TRP A 33 -7.24 -11.15 -1.68
C TRP A 33 -6.51 -10.07 -0.89
N LEU A 34 -7.21 -9.25 -0.09
CA LEU A 34 -6.62 -8.14 0.67
C LEU A 34 -6.01 -8.62 2.00
N ASN A 35 -5.03 -9.53 1.91
CA ASN A 35 -4.24 -9.99 3.05
C ASN A 35 -2.79 -10.24 2.63
N ASN A 36 -1.89 -10.39 3.60
CA ASN A 36 -0.45 -10.51 3.36
C ASN A 36 -0.01 -11.77 2.57
N HIS A 37 -0.87 -12.79 2.46
CA HIS A 37 -0.60 -14.01 1.71
C HIS A 37 -0.98 -13.88 0.23
N LEU A 38 -2.00 -13.06 -0.08
CA LEU A 38 -2.58 -12.94 -1.41
C LEU A 38 -2.37 -11.57 -2.07
N PHE A 39 -1.95 -10.56 -1.31
CA PHE A 39 -1.61 -9.24 -1.84
C PHE A 39 -0.42 -8.64 -1.09
N ARG A 40 0.60 -8.22 -1.85
CA ARG A 40 1.74 -7.46 -1.31
C ARG A 40 2.20 -6.40 -2.29
N ILE A 41 2.68 -5.27 -1.81
CA ILE A 41 3.27 -4.24 -2.66
C ILE A 41 4.80 -4.35 -2.59
N GLY A 42 5.43 -4.50 -3.76
CA GLY A 42 6.89 -4.44 -3.88
C GLY A 42 7.34 -2.99 -4.02
N ALA A 43 7.82 -2.41 -2.92
CA ALA A 43 8.28 -1.02 -2.89
C ALA A 43 9.57 -0.86 -2.08
N SER A 44 10.34 0.18 -2.40
CA SER A 44 11.53 0.60 -1.64
C SER A 44 11.23 1.84 -0.79
N SER A 45 10.57 2.86 -1.34
CA SER A 45 10.34 4.15 -0.68
C SER A 45 8.93 4.35 -0.12
N LEU A 46 7.97 3.49 -0.49
CA LEU A 46 6.55 3.66 -0.13
C LEU A 46 6.30 3.75 1.38
N ALA A 47 7.09 3.01 2.18
CA ALA A 47 6.89 2.92 3.62
C ALA A 47 6.92 4.30 4.30
N ASN A 48 7.83 5.19 3.91
CA ASN A 48 7.87 6.55 4.43
C ASN A 48 6.62 7.35 4.04
N SER A 49 6.16 7.25 2.79
CA SER A 49 4.96 7.98 2.34
C SER A 49 3.72 7.56 3.13
N VAL A 50 3.50 6.24 3.28
CA VAL A 50 2.35 5.73 4.03
C VAL A 50 2.42 6.16 5.49
N LEU A 51 3.60 6.08 6.11
CA LEU A 51 3.77 6.46 7.49
C LEU A 51 3.55 7.96 7.72
N ASN A 52 4.11 8.81 6.85
CA ASN A 52 3.88 10.26 6.93
C ASN A 52 2.40 10.61 6.79
N ASP A 53 1.68 10.00 5.84
CA ASP A 53 0.25 10.26 5.66
C ASP A 53 -0.57 9.85 6.88
N VAL A 54 -0.27 8.69 7.48
CA VAL A 54 -0.92 8.25 8.73
C VAL A 54 -0.64 9.23 9.86
N LEU A 55 0.62 9.66 10.03
CA LEU A 55 0.98 10.61 11.09
C LEU A 55 0.34 11.98 10.92
N GLN A 56 0.17 12.47 9.68
CA GLN A 56 -0.57 13.71 9.44
C GLN A 56 -2.06 13.59 9.78
N ILE A 57 -2.67 12.42 9.52
CA ILE A 57 -4.07 12.16 9.85
C ILE A 57 -4.26 12.10 11.37
N GLU A 58 -3.37 11.41 12.07
CA GLU A 58 -3.45 11.25 13.53
C GLU A 58 -3.01 12.51 14.28
N ASN A 59 -2.02 13.24 13.75
CA ASN A 59 -1.39 14.40 14.37
C ASN A 59 -1.17 15.50 13.32
N PRO A 60 -2.20 16.29 12.97
CA PRO A 60 -2.06 17.35 11.98
C PRO A 60 -0.91 18.30 12.31
N GLY A 61 0.01 18.51 11.37
CA GLY A 61 1.20 19.33 11.56
C GLY A 61 2.40 18.61 12.16
N PHE A 62 2.36 17.28 12.29
CA PHE A 62 3.52 16.48 12.65
C PHE A 62 4.67 16.69 11.64
N ALA A 63 5.91 16.62 12.09
CA ALA A 63 7.04 16.81 11.19
C ALA A 63 7.18 15.62 10.22
N GLU A 64 7.58 15.88 8.98
CA GLU A 64 7.90 14.80 8.04
C GLU A 64 9.08 13.96 8.56
N ILE A 65 8.96 12.65 8.44
CA ILE A 65 9.96 11.68 8.87
C ILE A 65 10.44 10.81 7.71
N LYS A 66 11.69 10.35 7.82
CA LYS A 66 12.32 9.46 6.84
C LYS A 66 13.10 8.37 7.57
N TYR A 67 12.45 7.23 7.77
CA TYR A 67 13.02 6.07 8.46
C TYR A 67 13.58 5.01 7.51
N PHE A 68 13.00 4.90 6.32
CA PHE A 68 13.33 3.87 5.32
C PHE A 68 14.10 4.43 4.12
#